data_AF-A0A9X3XN69-F1
#
_entry.id   AF-A0A9X3XN69-F1
#
_cell.length_a   1.000
_cell.length_b   1.000
_cell.length_c   1.000
_cell.angle_alpha   90.00
_cell.angle_beta   90.00
_cell.angle_gamma   90.00
#
_symmetry.space_group_name_H-M   'P 1'
#
loop_
_entity.id
_entity.type
_entity.pdbx_description
1 polymer ?
#
loop_
_entity_poly.entity_id
_entity_poly.type
_entity_poly.pdbx_seq_one_letter_code
_entity_poly.pdbx_strand_id
1 'polypeptide(L)'
;MKETKNIDNFFKLHLNNFNILEKDIISFELKDDTLSLNFDDINYLLSNKISVFLKNIKTREIFKCSSFINNNNLNIDLSNLKYFCTDYEYSIIIINEVNNSSTMIYPKYKNKAQNYSVIGNSSNKHIKWFLRLLENGEFRLSAIALFPNYNNIEENISS
;
A
#
# COMPACT_ATOMS: atom_id res chain seq x y z
N MET A 1 -21.60 -0.21 -3.64
CA MET A 1 -21.24 -0.92 -2.39
C MET A 1 -21.63 -2.40 -2.52
N LYS A 2 -20.79 -3.25 -3.15
CA LYS A 2 -20.87 -4.73 -3.17
C LYS A 2 -19.75 -5.39 -4.03
N GLU A 3 -18.49 -4.97 -3.93
CA GLU A 3 -17.38 -5.62 -4.68
C GLU A 3 -16.39 -6.39 -3.80
N THR A 4 -16.39 -6.17 -2.48
CA THR A 4 -15.46 -6.83 -1.54
C THR A 4 -15.62 -8.36 -1.50
N LYS A 5 -16.84 -8.90 -1.65
CA LYS A 5 -17.07 -10.36 -1.63
C LYS A 5 -16.44 -11.12 -2.80
N ASN A 6 -16.17 -10.46 -3.92
CA ASN A 6 -15.69 -11.14 -5.13
C ASN A 6 -14.16 -11.30 -5.15
N ILE A 7 -13.44 -10.38 -4.53
CA ILE A 7 -11.98 -10.38 -4.48
C ILE A 7 -11.45 -11.48 -3.55
N ASP A 8 -12.07 -11.68 -2.39
CA ASP A 8 -11.70 -12.77 -1.49
C ASP A 8 -11.89 -14.16 -2.14
N ASN A 9 -12.96 -14.31 -2.93
CA ASN A 9 -13.18 -15.50 -3.74
C ASN A 9 -12.14 -15.63 -4.86
N PHE A 10 -11.77 -14.53 -5.52
CA PHE A 10 -10.69 -14.54 -6.53
C PHE A 10 -9.37 -15.05 -5.93
N PHE A 11 -8.95 -14.52 -4.78
CA PHE A 11 -7.73 -15.03 -4.13
C PHE A 11 -7.89 -16.48 -3.70
N LYS A 12 -9.01 -16.87 -3.08
CA LYS A 12 -9.24 -18.28 -2.69
C LYS A 12 -9.24 -19.26 -3.87
N LEU A 13 -9.81 -18.87 -5.01
CA LEU A 13 -9.91 -19.72 -6.21
C LEU A 13 -8.61 -19.79 -6.99
N HIS A 14 -7.76 -18.75 -6.90
CA HIS A 14 -6.54 -18.64 -7.70
C HIS A 14 -5.24 -18.75 -6.91
N LEU A 15 -5.28 -18.90 -5.57
CA LEU A 15 -4.09 -19.04 -4.72
C LEU A 15 -3.16 -20.17 -5.17
N ASN A 16 -3.69 -21.27 -5.71
CA ASN A 16 -2.88 -22.39 -6.22
C ASN A 16 -2.27 -22.13 -7.60
N ASN A 17 -2.69 -21.07 -8.30
CA ASN A 17 -2.27 -20.75 -9.67
C ASN A 17 -1.30 -19.56 -9.73
N PHE A 18 -1.01 -18.91 -8.60
CA PHE A 18 -0.02 -17.83 -8.55
C PHE A 18 1.34 -18.39 -8.13
N ASN A 19 2.37 -17.98 -8.87
CA ASN A 19 3.72 -17.99 -8.31
C ASN A 19 3.79 -16.88 -7.25
N ILE A 20 4.03 -17.24 -6.00
CA ILE A 20 4.17 -16.28 -4.90
C ILE A 20 5.64 -15.94 -4.74
N LEU A 21 5.98 -14.66 -4.87
CA LEU A 21 7.34 -14.16 -4.74
C LEU A 21 7.40 -12.98 -3.78
N GLU A 22 8.48 -12.93 -3.02
CA GLU A 22 8.91 -11.71 -2.35
C GLU A 22 9.92 -11.01 -3.27
N LYS A 23 9.75 -9.71 -3.49
CA LYS A 23 10.61 -8.93 -4.38
C LYS A 23 11.15 -7.70 -3.69
N ASP A 24 12.42 -7.44 -3.93
CA ASP A 24 13.14 -6.35 -3.29
C ASP A 24 12.85 -5.01 -3.97
N ILE A 25 12.58 -4.02 -3.15
CA ILE A 25 12.43 -2.62 -3.53
C ILE A 25 13.77 -1.91 -3.31
N ILE A 26 14.19 -1.12 -4.30
CA ILE A 26 15.35 -0.23 -4.20
C ILE A 26 14.97 1.06 -3.46
N SER A 27 13.82 1.63 -3.80
CA SER A 27 13.36 2.90 -3.24
C SER A 27 11.83 2.98 -3.19
N PHE A 28 11.31 3.71 -2.22
CA PHE A 28 9.89 3.97 -2.06
C PHE A 28 9.65 5.42 -1.62
N GLU A 29 8.47 5.95 -1.90
CA GLU A 29 8.03 7.26 -1.43
C GLU A 29 6.53 7.22 -1.16
N LEU A 30 6.10 7.70 0.01
CA LEU A 30 4.67 7.96 0.30
C LEU A 30 4.46 9.47 0.35
N LYS A 31 3.74 10.01 -0.63
CA LYS A 31 3.49 11.45 -0.76
C LYS A 31 2.12 11.70 -1.36
N ASP A 32 1.37 12.66 -0.79
CA ASP A 32 0.06 13.10 -1.32
C ASP A 32 -0.91 11.93 -1.62
N ASP A 33 -0.99 10.97 -0.69
CA ASP A 33 -1.79 9.73 -0.79
C ASP A 33 -1.37 8.79 -1.94
N THR A 34 -0.20 9.01 -2.53
CA THR A 34 0.41 8.11 -3.52
C THR A 34 1.61 7.38 -2.91
N LEU A 35 1.64 6.06 -3.04
CA LEU A 35 2.80 5.25 -2.71
C LEU A 35 3.51 4.82 -3.99
N SER A 36 4.72 5.32 -4.19
CA SER A 36 5.61 4.95 -5.28
C SER A 36 6.58 3.86 -4.82
N LEU A 37 6.68 2.77 -5.57
CA LEU A 37 7.58 1.64 -5.31
C LEU A 37 8.46 1.40 -6.54
N ASN A 38 9.78 1.28 -6.32
CA ASN A 38 10.76 0.94 -7.34
C ASN A 38 11.41 -0.40 -7.02
N PHE A 39 11.29 -1.38 -7.91
CA PHE A 39 11.81 -2.73 -7.70
C PHE A 39 13.15 -2.93 -8.42
N ASP A 40 14.02 -3.76 -7.84
CA ASP A 40 15.35 -4.02 -8.40
C ASP A 40 15.30 -4.81 -9.71
N ASP A 41 14.36 -5.76 -9.78
CA ASP A 41 14.35 -6.80 -10.81
C ASP A 41 13.01 -6.94 -11.54
N ILE A 42 12.15 -5.91 -11.47
CA ILE A 42 10.88 -5.87 -12.21
C ILE A 42 10.98 -4.85 -13.34
N ASN A 43 10.84 -5.33 -14.57
CA ASN A 43 10.64 -4.49 -15.74
C ASN A 43 9.16 -4.51 -16.15
N TYR A 44 8.45 -3.42 -15.84
CA TYR A 44 7.01 -3.32 -16.10
C TYR A 44 6.66 -3.19 -17.59
N LEU A 45 7.64 -2.95 -18.47
CA LEU A 45 7.42 -2.95 -19.92
C LEU A 45 7.05 -4.35 -20.45
N LEU A 46 7.40 -5.39 -19.71
CA LEU A 46 7.08 -6.79 -20.06
C LEU A 46 5.73 -7.24 -19.48
N SER A 47 5.11 -6.43 -18.63
CA SER A 47 3.85 -6.74 -17.98
C SER A 47 2.67 -6.49 -18.91
N ASN A 48 1.80 -7.49 -19.08
CA ASN A 48 0.53 -7.30 -19.76
C ASN A 48 -0.46 -6.53 -18.88
N LYS A 49 -0.43 -6.82 -17.57
CA LYS A 49 -1.35 -6.22 -16.60
C LYS A 49 -0.75 -6.26 -15.21
N ILE A 50 -1.00 -5.19 -14.45
CA ILE A 50 -0.61 -5.05 -13.06
C ILE A 50 -1.84 -4.69 -12.26
N SER A 51 -2.05 -5.36 -11.14
CA SER A 51 -3.14 -5.05 -10.20
C SER A 51 -2.59 -4.99 -8.79
N VAL A 52 -2.98 -3.95 -8.05
CA VAL A 52 -2.49 -3.72 -6.69
C VAL A 52 -3.65 -3.84 -5.71
N PHE A 53 -3.37 -4.47 -4.58
CA PHE A 53 -4.35 -4.69 -3.52
C PHE A 53 -3.75 -4.37 -2.15
N LEU A 54 -4.59 -3.84 -1.27
CA LEU A 54 -4.33 -3.79 0.16
C LEU A 54 -5.09 -4.93 0.83
N LYS A 55 -4.37 -5.76 1.58
CA LYS A 55 -4.97 -6.81 2.40
C LYS A 55 -4.81 -6.45 3.88
N ASN A 56 -5.94 -6.29 4.55
CA ASN A 56 -5.97 -6.07 5.99
C ASN A 56 -5.34 -7.27 6.71
N ILE A 57 -4.38 -7.02 7.57
CA ILE A 57 -3.62 -8.08 8.25
C ILE A 57 -4.50 -8.84 9.25
N LYS A 58 -5.43 -8.15 9.92
CA LYS A 58 -6.30 -8.72 10.95
C LYS A 58 -7.60 -9.29 10.38
N THR A 59 -8.36 -8.47 9.65
CA THR A 59 -9.69 -8.85 9.12
C THR A 59 -9.60 -9.71 7.86
N ARG A 60 -8.44 -9.71 7.19
CA ARG A 60 -8.19 -10.35 5.89
C ARG A 60 -8.95 -9.75 4.72
N GLU A 61 -9.72 -8.69 4.92
CA GLU A 61 -10.40 -7.95 3.86
C GLU A 61 -9.40 -7.41 2.83
N ILE A 62 -9.83 -7.39 1.57
CA ILE A 62 -8.99 -6.97 0.46
C ILE A 62 -9.65 -5.82 -0.31
N PHE A 63 -8.86 -4.78 -0.53
CA PHE A 63 -9.24 -3.60 -1.31
C PHE A 63 -8.36 -3.51 -2.55
N LYS A 64 -8.97 -3.37 -3.72
CA LYS A 64 -8.24 -3.09 -4.95
C LYS A 64 -7.87 -1.62 -5.00
N CYS A 65 -6.61 -1.32 -5.34
CA CYS A 65 -6.12 0.03 -5.53
C CYS A 65 -6.12 0.42 -7.00
N SER A 66 -6.28 1.72 -7.26
CA SER A 66 -5.86 2.30 -8.54
C SER A 66 -4.33 2.40 -8.56
N SER A 67 -3.73 2.11 -9.71
CA SER A 67 -2.26 2.15 -9.85
C SER A 67 -1.85 2.41 -11.29
N PHE A 68 -0.69 3.03 -11.49
CA PHE A 68 -0.09 3.26 -12.80
C PHE A 68 1.43 3.13 -12.75
N ILE A 69 2.04 2.90 -13.90
CA ILE A 69 3.50 2.83 -14.04
C ILE A 69 4.01 4.16 -14.59
N ASN A 70 5.05 4.72 -13.99
CA ASN A 70 5.76 5.89 -14.49
C ASN A 70 7.27 5.71 -14.26
N ASN A 71 8.09 5.82 -15.30
CA ASN A 71 9.54 5.61 -15.25
C ASN A 71 9.96 4.31 -14.54
N ASN A 72 9.27 3.20 -14.85
CA ASN A 72 9.43 1.89 -14.21
C ASN A 72 9.15 1.86 -12.69
N ASN A 73 8.54 2.91 -12.12
CA ASN A 73 8.01 2.91 -10.76
C ASN A 73 6.53 2.55 -10.78
N LEU A 74 6.13 1.70 -9.86
CA LEU A 74 4.72 1.43 -9.57
C LEU A 74 4.19 2.49 -8.63
N ASN A 75 3.22 3.28 -9.10
CA ASN A 75 2.55 4.30 -8.31
C ASN A 75 1.16 3.80 -7.93
N ILE A 76 0.87 3.78 -6.62
CA ILE A 76 -0.36 3.26 -6.04
C ILE A 76 -1.13 4.45 -5.47
N ASP A 77 -2.32 4.71 -5.99
CA ASP A 77 -3.22 5.75 -5.48
C ASP A 77 -4.04 5.21 -4.31
N LEU A 78 -3.84 5.81 -3.13
CA LEU A 78 -4.47 5.44 -1.87
C LEU A 78 -5.55 6.44 -1.42
N SER A 79 -5.81 7.48 -2.21
CA SER A 79 -6.68 8.61 -1.85
C SER A 79 -8.10 8.17 -1.46
N ASN A 80 -8.66 7.22 -2.20
CA ASN A 80 -10.02 6.74 -1.99
C ASN A 80 -10.15 5.69 -0.87
N LEU A 81 -9.04 5.08 -0.45
CA LEU A 81 -9.06 3.95 0.49
C LEU A 81 -8.87 4.36 1.96
N LYS A 82 -8.31 5.55 2.23
CA LYS A 82 -7.99 6.00 3.60
C LYS A 82 -9.19 6.01 4.56
N TYR A 83 -10.39 6.27 4.04
CA TYR A 83 -11.64 6.28 4.83
C TYR A 83 -12.11 4.88 5.24
N PHE A 84 -11.64 3.84 4.56
CA PHE A 84 -11.97 2.44 4.85
C PHE A 84 -10.87 1.74 5.65
N CYS A 85 -9.74 2.41 5.89
CA CYS A 85 -8.52 1.79 6.39
C CYS A 85 -8.03 2.33 7.74
N THR A 86 -8.92 2.96 8.54
CA THR A 86 -8.55 3.71 9.74
C THR A 86 -8.14 2.85 10.94
N ASP A 87 -8.52 1.57 10.96
CA ASP A 87 -8.50 0.78 12.20
C ASP A 87 -7.41 -0.28 12.24
N TYR A 88 -6.71 -0.52 11.12
CA TYR A 88 -5.84 -1.68 10.96
C TYR A 88 -4.65 -1.43 10.04
N GLU A 89 -3.70 -2.35 10.11
CA GLU A 89 -2.57 -2.39 9.21
C GLU A 89 -2.86 -3.24 7.97
N TYR A 90 -2.31 -2.80 6.85
CA TYR A 90 -2.51 -3.38 5.54
C TYR A 90 -1.16 -3.80 4.94
N SER A 91 -1.16 -5.00 4.37
CA SER A 91 -0.10 -5.50 3.50
C SER A 91 -0.40 -5.13 2.06
N ILE A 92 0.63 -4.85 1.28
CA ILE A 92 0.53 -4.57 -0.16
C ILE A 92 0.72 -5.88 -0.92
N ILE A 93 -0.18 -6.17 -1.85
CA ILE A 93 -0.09 -7.32 -2.75
C ILE A 93 -0.13 -6.80 -4.18
N ILE A 94 0.83 -7.21 -4.99
CA ILE A 94 0.89 -6.85 -6.40
C ILE A 94 0.69 -8.12 -7.22
N ILE A 95 -0.23 -8.11 -8.16
CA ILE A 95 -0.38 -9.17 -9.16
C ILE A 95 0.21 -8.65 -10.46
N ASN A 96 1.23 -9.34 -10.94
CA ASN A 96 1.87 -9.08 -12.23
C ASN A 96 1.54 -10.21 -13.20
N GLU A 97 0.94 -9.87 -14.33
CA GLU A 97 0.58 -10.80 -15.40
C GLU A 97 1.54 -10.62 -16.57
N VAL A 98 2.25 -11.70 -16.96
CA VAL A 98 3.24 -11.73 -18.05
C VAL A 98 3.01 -13.00 -18.89
N ASN A 99 2.71 -12.85 -20.18
CA ASN A 99 2.59 -13.93 -21.17
C ASN A 99 1.84 -15.18 -20.65
N ASN A 100 0.66 -14.98 -20.07
CA ASN A 100 -0.23 -15.99 -19.45
C ASN A 100 0.21 -16.55 -18.09
N SER A 101 1.31 -16.07 -17.52
CA SER A 101 1.69 -16.35 -16.13
C SER A 101 1.20 -15.22 -15.22
N SER A 102 0.73 -15.58 -14.03
CA SER A 102 0.37 -14.61 -12.99
C SER A 102 1.25 -14.81 -11.76
N THR A 103 1.89 -13.75 -11.33
CA THR A 103 2.78 -13.74 -10.16
C THR A 103 2.21 -12.83 -9.10
N MET A 104 2.06 -13.36 -7.89
CA MET A 104 1.72 -12.59 -6.69
C MET A 104 3.01 -12.14 -6.03
N ILE A 105 3.18 -10.84 -5.89
CA ILE A 105 4.40 -10.20 -5.43
C ILE A 105 4.13 -9.50 -4.10
N TYR A 106 4.95 -9.85 -3.11
CA TYR A 106 5.04 -9.18 -1.83
C TYR A 106 6.27 -8.26 -1.81
N PRO A 107 6.09 -6.94 -1.76
CA PRO A 107 7.20 -5.99 -1.70
C PRO A 107 7.97 -6.10 -0.38
N LYS A 108 9.31 -6.20 -0.46
CA LYS A 108 10.22 -6.17 0.68
C LYS A 108 11.34 -5.15 0.49
N TYR A 109 11.82 -4.60 1.60
CA TYR A 109 12.97 -3.70 1.61
C TYR A 109 14.11 -4.31 2.42
N LYS A 110 15.21 -4.65 1.75
CA LYS A 110 16.35 -5.34 2.36
C LYS A 110 17.34 -4.42 3.07
N ASN A 111 17.23 -3.10 2.95
CA ASN A 111 18.18 -2.20 3.59
C ASN A 111 17.85 -2.05 5.09
N LYS A 112 18.55 -2.82 5.92
CA LYS A 112 18.34 -2.97 7.37
C LYS A 112 18.82 -1.77 8.21
N ALA A 113 19.31 -0.71 7.58
CA ALA A 113 19.91 0.43 8.28
C ALA A 113 18.91 1.46 8.81
N GLN A 114 17.61 1.30 8.52
CA GLN A 114 16.56 2.21 9.02
C GLN A 114 15.86 1.60 10.23
N ASN A 115 15.79 2.39 11.30
CA ASN A 115 15.02 2.08 12.50
C ASN A 115 13.58 1.70 12.12
N TYR A 116 13.00 0.72 12.82
CA TYR A 116 11.61 0.28 12.67
C TYR A 116 10.64 1.39 13.06
N SER A 117 10.37 2.30 12.14
CA SER A 117 9.61 3.52 12.38
C SER A 117 8.66 3.84 11.23
N VAL A 118 7.82 4.86 11.44
CA VAL A 118 7.13 5.54 10.34
C VAL A 118 8.21 6.16 9.45
N ILE A 119 8.20 5.80 8.16
CA ILE A 119 9.19 6.25 7.16
C ILE A 119 8.60 7.18 6.09
N GLY A 120 7.28 7.36 6.10
CA GLY A 120 6.58 8.29 5.22
C GLY A 120 5.15 8.53 5.70
N ASN A 121 4.61 9.71 5.40
CA ASN A 121 3.20 10.03 5.62
C ASN A 121 2.61 10.88 4.49
N SER A 122 1.29 10.88 4.36
CA SER A 122 0.60 11.74 3.40
C SER A 122 0.24 13.12 3.97
N SER A 123 0.01 14.10 3.10
CA SER A 123 -0.15 15.52 3.45
C SER A 123 -1.55 15.92 3.96
N ASN A 124 -2.54 15.01 3.91
CA ASN A 124 -3.94 15.36 4.20
C ASN A 124 -4.17 15.69 5.69
N LYS A 125 -4.97 16.72 5.98
CA LYS A 125 -5.17 17.24 7.35
C LYS A 125 -6.01 16.33 8.27
N HIS A 126 -6.90 15.49 7.72
CA HIS A 126 -7.88 14.75 8.53
C HIS A 126 -7.62 13.26 8.63
N ILE A 127 -7.12 12.62 7.58
CA ILE A 127 -6.72 11.21 7.61
C ILE A 127 -5.42 11.08 6.84
N LYS A 128 -4.37 10.57 7.49
CA LYS A 128 -3.06 10.38 6.89
C LYS A 128 -2.73 8.91 6.74
N TRP A 129 -2.09 8.57 5.62
CA TRP A 129 -1.40 7.31 5.49
C TRP A 129 -0.06 7.36 6.21
N PHE A 130 0.30 6.25 6.83
CA PHE A 130 1.58 6.00 7.45
C PHE A 130 2.14 4.72 6.85
N LEU A 131 3.39 4.78 6.39
CA LEU A 131 4.14 3.61 5.96
C LEU A 131 5.12 3.23 7.07
N ARG A 132 5.11 1.97 7.47
CA ARG A 132 6.03 1.38 8.45
C ARG A 132 6.82 0.24 7.82
N LEU A 133 8.09 0.13 8.18
CA LEU A 133 8.95 -1.01 7.85
C LEU A 133 9.16 -1.92 9.06
N LEU A 134 9.00 -3.22 8.87
CA LEU A 134 9.23 -4.24 9.90
C LEU A 134 10.67 -4.80 9.86
N GLU A 135 11.03 -5.57 10.88
CA GLU A 135 12.33 -6.26 11.00
C GLU A 135 12.67 -7.18 9.84
N ASN A 136 11.65 -7.82 9.28
CA ASN A 136 11.77 -8.73 8.14
C ASN A 136 11.75 -8.00 6.78
N GLY A 137 11.73 -6.66 6.78
CA GLY A 137 11.69 -5.85 5.56
C GLY A 137 10.29 -5.67 4.96
N GLU A 138 9.23 -6.17 5.60
CA GLU A 138 7.85 -6.00 5.12
C GLU A 138 7.33 -4.59 5.37
N PHE A 139 6.55 -4.09 4.41
CA PHE A 139 5.81 -2.84 4.52
C PHE A 139 4.44 -3.05 5.16
N ARG A 140 4.09 -2.14 6.08
CA ARG A 140 2.72 -2.01 6.59
C ARG A 140 2.21 -0.60 6.36
N LEU A 141 1.04 -0.51 5.75
CA LEU A 141 0.29 0.74 5.60
C LEU A 141 -0.77 0.84 6.69
N SER A 142 -0.94 2.04 7.24
CA SER A 142 -2.01 2.35 8.19
C SER A 142 -2.58 3.71 7.85
N ALA A 143 -3.91 3.86 7.83
CA ALA A 143 -4.53 5.17 7.78
C ALA A 143 -4.91 5.56 9.21
N ILE A 144 -4.62 6.80 9.63
CA ILE A 144 -4.97 7.29 10.96
C ILE A 144 -5.73 8.60 10.80
N ALA A 145 -6.89 8.68 11.45
CA ALA A 145 -7.64 9.93 11.57
C ALA A 145 -6.91 10.86 12.54
N LEU A 146 -6.54 12.04 12.05
CA LEU A 146 -5.97 13.11 12.85
C LEU A 146 -7.08 14.10 13.20
N PHE A 147 -7.46 14.11 14.48
CA PHE A 147 -8.33 15.15 15.00
C PHE A 147 -7.46 16.33 15.43
N PRO A 148 -7.81 17.57 15.05
CA PRO A 148 -7.13 18.73 15.62
C PRO A 148 -7.30 18.70 17.14
N ASN A 149 -6.21 18.95 17.88
CA ASN A 149 -6.30 19.19 19.31
C ASN A 149 -7.20 20.42 19.52
N TYR A 150 -8.36 20.22 20.15
CA TYR A 150 -9.29 21.31 20.50
C TYR A 150 -8.66 22.35 21.45
N ASN A 151 -7.50 22.07 22.04
CA ASN A 151 -6.82 22.95 22.99
C ASN A 151 -6.13 24.19 22.36
N ASN A 152 -6.14 24.35 21.03
CA ASN A 152 -5.54 25.51 20.35
C ASN A 152 -6.55 26.47 19.72
N ILE A 153 -7.85 26.36 20.06
CA ILE A 153 -8.89 27.24 19.49
C ILE A 153 -9.19 28.44 20.41
N GLU A 154 -8.77 28.43 21.68
CA GLU A 154 -9.07 29.53 22.62
C GLU A 154 -8.17 30.78 22.49
N GLU A 155 -7.04 30.73 21.78
CA GLU A 155 -6.15 31.90 21.67
C GLU A 155 -6.46 32.88 20.52
N ASN A 156 -7.43 32.58 19.64
CA ASN A 156 -7.77 33.45 18.51
C ASN A 156 -9.16 34.12 18.60
N ILE A 157 -9.75 34.14 19.80
CA ILE A 157 -10.97 34.94 20.08
C ILE A 157 -10.65 35.98 21.16
N SER A 158 -9.59 36.76 20.95
CA SER A 158 -9.39 38.06 21.63
C SER A 158 -8.21 38.80 21.02
N SER A 159 -8.44 39.55 19.94
CA SER A 159 -7.81 40.85 19.68
C SER A 159 -8.56 41.60 18.59
#